data_AF-T1D9J2-F1
#
_entry.id   AF-T1D9J2-F1
#
_cell.length_a   1.000
_cell.length_b   1.000
_cell.length_c   1.000
_cell.angle_alpha   90.00
_cell.angle_beta   90.00
_cell.angle_gamma   90.00
#
_symmetry.space_group_name_H-M   'P 1'
#
loop_
_entity.id
_entity.type
_entity.pdbx_description
1 polymer ?
#
loop_
_entity_poly.entity_id
_entity_poly.type
_entity_poly.pdbx_seq_one_letter_code
_entity_poly.pdbx_strand_id
1 'polypeptide(L)'
;MTSKYEQRALDYAKKYQLDGIMIGRGIFEDPYAFSDQSDWANFDKYQKIDLFKKHVKLFLSTYRNNERSQNVMKRFCKIYLNNFSGAKELREAVMAQKTLMRFLQS
;
A
#
# COMPACT_ATOMS: atom_id res chain seq x y z
N MET A 1 11.30 13.80 1.80
CA MET A 1 12.39 13.25 0.95
C MET A 1 11.72 12.54 -0.21
N THR A 2 12.12 12.82 -1.45
CA THR A 2 11.63 12.14 -2.67
C THR A 2 11.91 10.64 -2.61
N SER A 3 10.92 9.81 -3.00
CA SER A 3 11.06 8.35 -2.96
C SER A 3 12.18 7.87 -3.89
N LYS A 4 12.92 6.81 -3.54
CA LYS A 4 13.99 6.26 -4.40
C LYS A 4 13.48 5.90 -5.81
N TYR A 5 12.20 5.53 -5.92
CA TYR A 5 11.57 5.16 -7.19
C TYR A 5 11.20 6.37 -8.02
N GLU A 6 10.79 7.45 -7.38
CA GLU A 6 10.46 8.71 -8.01
C GLU A 6 11.73 9.36 -8.57
N GLN A 7 12.82 9.42 -7.80
CA GLN A 7 14.10 9.95 -8.30
C GLN A 7 14.59 9.20 -9.53
N ARG A 8 14.60 7.85 -9.48
CA ARG A 8 14.98 7.03 -10.62
C ARG A 8 14.06 7.23 -11.82
N ALA A 9 12.77 7.46 -11.57
CA ALA A 9 11.80 7.72 -12.63
C ALA A 9 12.11 9.06 -13.32
N LEU A 10 12.36 10.12 -12.56
CA LEU A 10 12.75 11.44 -13.09
C LEU A 10 14.07 11.37 -13.88
N ASP A 11 15.06 10.64 -13.36
CA ASP A 11 16.35 10.45 -14.05
C ASP A 11 16.16 9.75 -15.41
N TYR A 12 15.28 8.74 -15.48
CA TYR A 12 15.01 8.01 -16.72
C TYR A 12 14.19 8.84 -17.70
N ALA A 13 13.18 9.57 -17.23
CA ALA A 13 12.40 10.48 -18.08
C ALA A 13 13.31 11.51 -18.74
N LYS A 14 14.24 12.11 -17.97
CA LYS A 14 15.23 13.06 -18.50
C LYS A 14 16.24 12.40 -19.44
N LYS A 15 16.80 11.24 -19.07
CA LYS A 15 17.82 10.53 -19.86
C LYS A 15 17.30 10.09 -21.22
N TYR A 16 16.06 9.61 -21.28
CA TYR A 16 15.46 9.03 -22.47
C TYR A 16 14.47 9.96 -23.17
N GLN A 17 14.34 11.21 -22.70
CA GLN A 17 13.44 12.23 -23.25
C GLN A 17 12.00 11.71 -23.41
N LEU A 18 11.48 11.14 -22.32
CA LEU A 18 10.14 10.54 -22.29
C LEU A 18 9.12 11.56 -21.81
N ASP A 19 7.94 11.55 -22.42
CA ASP A 19 6.79 12.36 -21.98
C ASP A 19 6.08 11.77 -20.76
N GLY A 20 6.41 10.53 -20.38
CA GLY A 20 5.79 9.85 -19.26
C GLY A 20 6.58 8.63 -18.81
N ILE A 21 6.30 8.19 -17.58
CA ILE A 21 6.93 7.02 -16.97
C ILE A 21 5.93 6.20 -16.18
N MET A 22 6.11 4.88 -16.21
CA MET A 22 5.32 3.94 -15.42
C MET A 22 6.13 3.46 -14.22
N ILE A 23 5.58 3.61 -13.02
CA ILE A 23 6.11 2.98 -11.79
C ILE A 23 5.26 1.76 -11.47
N GLY A 24 5.80 0.56 -11.76
CA GLY A 24 5.15 -0.71 -11.44
C GLY A 24 5.44 -1.17 -10.01
N ARG A 25 6.60 -1.81 -9.80
CA ARG A 25 6.96 -2.42 -8.50
C ARG A 25 7.10 -1.41 -7.36
N GLY A 26 7.41 -0.15 -7.65
CA GLY A 26 7.61 0.89 -6.64
C GLY A 26 6.37 1.14 -5.78
N ILE A 27 5.18 0.97 -6.34
CA ILE A 27 3.91 1.17 -5.60
C ILE A 27 3.71 0.15 -4.47
N PHE A 28 4.37 -1.01 -4.54
CA PHE A 28 4.29 -2.05 -3.51
C PHE A 28 5.26 -1.81 -2.35
N GLU A 29 6.18 -0.86 -2.49
CA GLU A 29 7.07 -0.41 -1.41
C GLU A 29 6.60 0.92 -0.81
N ASP A 30 6.08 1.79 -1.66
CA ASP A 30 5.61 3.13 -1.30
C ASP A 30 4.26 3.43 -1.98
N PRO A 31 3.14 3.38 -1.23
CA PRO A 31 1.81 3.77 -1.74
C PRO A 31 1.73 5.21 -2.24
N TYR A 32 2.66 6.08 -1.83
CA TYR A 32 2.73 7.49 -2.19
C TYR A 32 3.83 7.77 -3.23
N ALA A 33 4.31 6.76 -3.97
CA ALA A 33 5.37 6.92 -4.98
C ALA A 33 5.05 7.92 -6.13
N PHE A 34 3.80 8.36 -6.25
CA PHE A 34 3.35 9.39 -7.20
C PHE A 34 3.00 10.74 -6.54
N SER A 35 3.23 10.88 -5.23
CA SER A 35 3.10 12.14 -4.51
C SER A 35 4.35 12.97 -4.73
N ASP A 36 4.21 14.28 -5.00
CA ASP A 36 5.34 15.21 -5.11
C ASP A 36 6.25 15.18 -3.87
N GLN A 37 5.65 14.87 -2.72
CA GLN A 37 6.34 14.65 -1.46
C GLN A 37 5.74 13.43 -0.77
N SER A 38 6.39 12.27 -0.95
CA SER A 38 6.04 11.07 -0.19
C SER A 38 6.61 11.16 1.23
N ASP A 39 5.72 11.07 2.23
CA ASP A 39 6.11 10.94 3.64
C ASP A 39 5.98 9.50 4.15
N TRP A 40 5.74 8.53 3.25
CA TRP A 40 5.46 7.15 3.60
C TRP A 40 6.50 6.50 4.53
N ALA A 41 7.77 6.82 4.34
CA ALA A 41 8.87 6.30 5.17
C ALA A 41 8.76 6.75 6.63
N ASN A 42 8.15 7.91 6.88
CA ASN A 42 8.00 8.52 8.19
C ASN A 42 6.67 8.16 8.88
N PHE A 43 5.77 7.44 8.19
CA PHE A 43 4.49 7.07 8.77
C PHE A 43 4.65 6.19 10.00
N ASP A 44 3.97 6.57 11.08
CA ASP A 44 3.87 5.73 12.27
C ASP A 44 2.97 4.51 12.04
N LYS A 45 2.94 3.60 13.02
CA LYS A 45 2.14 2.38 12.92
C LYS A 45 0.64 2.65 12.71
N TYR A 46 0.10 3.71 13.30
CA TYR A 46 -1.33 4.03 13.24
C TYR A 46 -1.69 4.56 11.87
N GLN A 47 -0.90 5.49 11.32
CA GLN A 47 -1.07 6.02 9.97
C GLN A 47 -1.00 4.90 8.92
N LYS A 48 -0.06 3.96 9.07
CA LYS A 48 0.04 2.80 8.17
C LYS A 48 -1.17 1.87 8.27
N ILE A 49 -1.63 1.57 9.49
CA ILE A 49 -2.82 0.74 9.72
C ILE A 49 -4.08 1.41 9.16
N ASP A 50 -4.26 2.71 9.40
CA ASP A 50 -5.41 3.46 8.93
C ASP A 50 -5.47 3.55 7.41
N LEU A 51 -4.32 3.71 6.76
CA LEU A 51 -4.25 3.66 5.31
C LEU A 51 -4.65 2.29 4.76
N PHE A 52 -4.21 1.19 5.41
CA PHE A 52 -4.65 -0.15 5.03
C PHE A 52 -6.16 -0.32 5.25
N LYS A 53 -6.70 0.11 6.39
CA LYS A 53 -8.15 0.10 6.67
C LYS A 53 -8.93 0.88 5.61
N LYS A 54 -8.43 2.05 5.19
CA LYS A 54 -9.02 2.85 4.11
C LYS A 54 -9.06 2.06 2.79
N HIS A 55 -7.96 1.40 2.41
CA HIS A 55 -7.91 0.60 1.19
C HIS A 55 -8.85 -0.61 1.25
N VAL A 56 -8.92 -1.29 2.39
CA VAL A 56 -9.88 -2.38 2.62
C VAL A 56 -11.33 -1.88 2.48
N LYS A 57 -11.68 -0.75 3.13
CA LYS A 57 -13.01 -0.15 3.02
C LYS A 57 -13.37 0.18 1.57
N LEU A 58 -12.46 0.81 0.84
CA LEU A 58 -12.66 1.14 -0.56
C LEU A 58 -12.90 -0.12 -1.39
N PHE A 59 -12.05 -1.13 -1.25
CA PHE A 59 -12.20 -2.40 -1.96
C PHE A 59 -13.56 -3.07 -1.71
N LEU A 60 -14.01 -3.13 -0.45
CA LEU A 60 -15.30 -3.74 -0.10
C LEU A 60 -16.49 -2.91 -0.64
N SER A 61 -16.36 -1.58 -0.70
CA SER A 61 -17.41 -0.72 -1.26
C SER A 61 -17.49 -0.76 -2.79
N THR A 62 -16.34 -0.98 -3.45
CA THR A 62 -16.20 -1.04 -4.90
C THR A 62 -16.60 -2.41 -5.45
N TYR A 63 -16.08 -3.49 -4.86
CA TYR A 63 -16.36 -4.86 -5.30
C TYR A 63 -17.38 -5.51 -4.37
N ARG A 64 -18.66 -5.27 -4.66
CA ARG A 64 -19.78 -5.80 -3.87
C ARG A 64 -20.04 -7.25 -4.24
N ASN A 65 -20.89 -7.94 -3.47
CA ASN A 65 -21.39 -9.30 -3.77
C ASN A 65 -20.29 -10.34 -4.09
N ASN A 66 -19.09 -10.19 -3.51
CA ASN A 66 -17.92 -11.05 -3.76
C ASN A 66 -17.47 -11.10 -5.23
N GLU A 67 -17.72 -10.05 -6.02
CA GLU A 67 -17.18 -9.89 -7.40
C GLU A 67 -15.65 -10.05 -7.45
N ARG A 68 -14.97 -9.72 -6.34
CA ARG A 68 -13.53 -9.90 -6.20
C ARG A 68 -13.17 -10.52 -4.85
N SER A 69 -12.29 -11.51 -4.89
CA SER A 69 -11.84 -12.19 -3.67
C SER A 69 -11.08 -11.24 -2.74
N GLN A 70 -11.50 -11.17 -1.48
CA GLN A 70 -10.83 -10.40 -0.43
C GLN A 70 -9.39 -10.88 -0.16
N ASN A 71 -9.02 -12.09 -0.59
CA ASN A 71 -7.65 -12.59 -0.50
C ASN A 71 -6.66 -11.74 -1.31
N VAL A 72 -7.13 -11.02 -2.35
CA VAL A 72 -6.31 -10.05 -3.08
C VAL A 72 -5.78 -8.98 -2.12
N MET A 73 -6.65 -8.44 -1.27
CA MET A 73 -6.28 -7.37 -0.35
C MET A 73 -5.36 -7.86 0.78
N LYS A 74 -5.54 -9.10 1.23
CA LYS A 74 -4.61 -9.73 2.18
C LYS A 74 -3.18 -9.77 1.64
N ARG A 75 -2.97 -10.01 0.35
CA ARG A 75 -1.63 -9.97 -0.25
C ARG A 75 -1.01 -8.57 -0.20
N PHE A 76 -1.81 -7.52 -0.27
CA PHE A 76 -1.35 -6.13 -0.19
C PHE A 76 -1.07 -5.66 1.24
N CYS A 77 -1.40 -6.43 2.28
CA CYS A 77 -1.15 -6.02 3.66
C CYS A 77 0.34 -5.74 3.95
N LYS A 78 1.27 -6.44 3.28
CA LYS A 78 2.72 -6.23 3.44
C LYS A 78 3.14 -4.81 3.04
N ILE A 79 2.44 -4.18 2.10
CA ILE A 79 2.74 -2.81 1.66
C ILE A 79 2.56 -1.85 2.81
N TYR A 80 1.54 -2.06 3.66
CA TYR A 80 1.20 -1.15 4.75
C TYR A 80 1.78 -1.59 6.09
N LEU A 81 1.68 -2.87 6.39
CA LEU A 81 2.02 -3.45 7.69
C LEU A 81 3.49 -3.88 7.71
N ASN A 82 4.39 -2.90 7.67
CA ASN A 82 5.84 -3.10 7.70
C ASN A 82 6.55 -1.99 8.50
N ASN A 83 7.78 -2.30 8.92
CA ASN A 83 8.71 -1.36 9.54
C ASN A 83 8.19 -0.73 10.84
N PHE A 84 7.43 -1.47 11.64
CA PHE A 84 7.09 -1.13 13.02
C PHE A 84 6.98 -2.40 13.89
N SER A 85 7.11 -2.26 15.20
CA SER A 85 6.98 -3.37 16.15
C SER A 85 5.56 -3.95 16.14
N GLY A 86 5.43 -5.27 16.01
CA GLY A 86 4.12 -5.95 15.89
C GLY A 86 3.60 -6.09 14.46
N ALA A 87 4.32 -5.58 13.44
CA ALA A 87 3.85 -5.62 12.06
C ALA A 87 3.73 -7.03 11.47
N LYS A 88 4.56 -7.99 11.93
CA LYS A 88 4.51 -9.38 11.45
C LYS A 88 3.27 -10.08 12.00
N GLU A 89 3.06 -9.97 13.30
CA GLU A 89 1.95 -10.55 14.05
C GLU A 89 0.62 -10.02 13.50
N LEU A 90 0.55 -8.71 13.21
CA LEU A 90 -0.64 -8.12 12.61
C LEU A 90 -0.91 -8.66 11.19
N ARG A 91 0.13 -8.86 10.37
CA ARG A 91 -0.03 -9.48 9.05
C ARG A 91 -0.51 -10.92 9.16
N GLU A 92 0.04 -11.70 10.08
CA GLU A 92 -0.40 -13.08 10.34
C GLU A 92 -1.87 -13.10 10.77
N ALA A 93 -2.27 -12.21 11.68
CA ALA A 93 -3.66 -12.05 12.08
C ALA A 93 -4.58 -11.72 10.90
N VAL A 94 -4.18 -10.80 10.01
CA VAL A 94 -4.93 -10.45 8.79
C VAL A 94 -5.04 -11.64 7.83
N MET A 95 -3.96 -12.40 7.65
CA MET A 95 -3.93 -13.57 6.76
C MET A 95 -4.86 -14.69 7.28
N ALA A 96 -4.90 -14.89 8.61
CA ALA A 96 -5.75 -15.88 9.28
C ALA A 96 -7.24 -15.53 9.26
N GLN A 97 -7.63 -14.25 9.12
CA GLN A 97 -9.05 -13.87 9.08
C GLN A 97 -9.75 -14.45 7.86
N LYS A 98 -10.96 -15.01 8.03
CA LYS A 98 -11.79 -15.43 6.89
C LYS A 98 -12.29 -14.23 6.06
N THR A 99 -12.59 -13.11 6.73
CA THR A 99 -13.10 -11.89 6.12
C THR A 99 -12.35 -10.66 6.64
N LEU A 100 -12.22 -9.62 5.83
CA LEU A 100 -11.54 -8.38 6.24
C LEU A 100 -12.42 -7.44 7.07
N MET A 101 -13.73 -7.70 7.18
CA MET A 101 -14.61 -6.92 8.04
C MET A 101 -14.17 -6.96 9.51
N ARG A 102 -13.67 -8.09 9.99
CA ARG A 102 -13.19 -8.22 11.37
C ARG A 102 -11.94 -7.39 11.65
N PHE A 103 -11.07 -7.23 10.65
CA PHE A 103 -9.90 -6.34 10.77
C PHE A 103 -10.28 -4.85 10.82
N LEU A 104 -11.41 -4.46 10.21
CA LEU A 104 -11.88 -3.07 10.27
C LEU A 104 -12.42 -2.68 11.66
N GLN A 105 -12.78 -3.67 12.48
CA GLN A 105 -13.40 -3.48 13.80
C GLN A 105 -12.39 -3.56 14.96
N SER A 106 -11.16 -4.05 14.71
CA SER A 106 -10.05 -4.07 15.67
C SER A 106 -9.26 -2.77 15.62
#